data_AF-A0A2D6M9Z1-F1
#
_entry.id   AF-A0A2D6M9Z1-F1
#
_cell.length_a   1.000
_cell.length_b   1.000
_cell.length_c   1.000
_cell.angle_alpha   90.00
_cell.angle_beta   90.00
_cell.angle_gamma   90.00
#
_symmetry.space_group_name_H-M   'P 1'
#
loop_
_entity.id
_entity.type
_entity.pdbx_description
1 polymer ?
#
loop_
_entity_poly.entity_id
_entity_poly.type
_entity_poly.pdbx_seq_one_letter_code
_entity_poly.pdbx_strand_id
1 'polypeptide(L)'
;MASSDALHPNQLAMFLPAGKLRSMAPSDSFPGGSYEDVWEAKLREDKYKVRVVNETEDVLERIGPSIRKRGVLRPVEVVISGGPRVVEGHHRVAIAADHNPEMEVPVKYR
;
A
#
# COMPACT_ATOMS: atom_id res chain seq x y z
N MET A 1 33.53 3.42 20.13
CA MET A 1 32.48 2.40 20.02
C MET A 1 31.37 3.01 19.17
N ALA A 2 31.12 2.45 17.99
CA ALA A 2 30.09 2.98 17.08
C ALA A 2 28.72 2.49 17.56
N SER A 3 27.83 3.44 17.87
CA SER A 3 26.40 3.21 18.15
C SER A 3 25.70 2.76 16.85
N SER A 4 26.01 1.56 16.39
CA SER A 4 25.20 0.84 15.42
C SER A 4 24.04 0.19 16.19
N ASP A 5 23.19 1.04 16.78
CA ASP A 5 21.93 0.58 17.37
C ASP A 5 21.12 -0.11 16.27
N ALA A 6 20.73 -1.35 16.56
CA ALA A 6 20.17 -2.30 15.62
C ALA A 6 19.03 -1.69 14.79
N LEU A 7 19.31 -1.37 13.52
CA LEU A 7 18.25 -1.14 12.54
C LEU A 7 17.35 -2.37 12.56
N HIS A 8 16.07 -2.16 12.87
CA HIS A 8 15.10 -3.25 12.83
C HIS A 8 15.15 -3.84 11.40
N PRO A 9 15.16 -5.18 11.20
CA PRO A 9 15.38 -5.77 9.86
C PRO A 9 14.45 -5.22 8.77
N ASN A 10 13.26 -4.79 9.18
CA ASN A 10 12.27 -4.22 8.28
C ASN A 10 12.50 -2.73 7.95
N GLN A 11 13.29 -1.95 8.72
CA GLN A 11 13.63 -0.57 8.37
C GLN A 11 14.42 -0.47 7.05
N LEU A 12 15.06 -1.55 6.60
CA LEU A 12 15.78 -1.61 5.33
C LEU A 12 14.87 -1.96 4.13
N ALA A 13 13.70 -2.55 4.36
CA ALA A 13 12.81 -3.00 3.31
C ALA A 13 11.91 -1.84 2.83
N MET A 14 12.46 -0.95 1.99
CA MET A 14 11.74 0.23 1.46
C MET A 14 10.62 -0.11 0.48
N PHE A 15 10.62 -1.33 -0.08
CA PHE A 15 9.62 -1.82 -1.02
C PHE A 15 9.17 -3.23 -0.65
N LEU A 16 7.89 -3.53 -0.83
CA LEU A 16 7.32 -4.87 -0.68
C LEU A 16 6.43 -5.21 -1.88
N PRO A 17 6.35 -6.49 -2.29
CA PRO A 17 5.39 -6.93 -3.30
C PRO A 17 3.96 -6.61 -2.87
N ALA A 18 3.13 -6.14 -3.79
CA ALA A 18 1.73 -5.80 -3.53
C ALA A 18 0.93 -6.99 -2.98
N GLY A 19 1.16 -8.20 -3.48
CA GLY A 19 0.53 -9.43 -2.99
C GLY A 19 0.93 -9.74 -1.54
N LYS A 20 2.19 -9.48 -1.17
CA LYS A 20 2.65 -9.61 0.22
C LYS A 20 1.95 -8.60 1.12
N LEU A 21 1.76 -7.36 0.68
CA LEU A 21 0.99 -6.35 1.43
C LEU A 21 -0.49 -6.71 1.58
N ARG A 22 -1.13 -7.26 0.54
CA ARG A 22 -2.53 -7.72 0.57
C ARG A 22 -2.74 -8.89 1.53
N SER A 23 -1.71 -9.72 1.73
CA SER A 23 -1.75 -10.83 2.71
C SER A 23 -1.69 -10.37 4.18
N MET A 24 -1.36 -9.10 4.43
CA MET A 24 -1.35 -8.51 5.78
C MET A 24 -2.76 -8.13 6.23
N ALA A 25 -2.96 -8.00 7.54
CA ALA A 25 -4.23 -7.52 8.06
C ALA A 25 -4.46 -6.04 7.67
N PRO A 26 -5.59 -5.66 7.05
CA PRO A 26 -5.96 -4.27 6.92
C PRO A 26 -6.35 -3.70 8.30
N SER A 27 -6.00 -2.44 8.58
CA SER A 27 -6.51 -1.72 9.74
C SER A 27 -7.99 -1.38 9.64
N ASP A 28 -8.49 -1.25 8.40
CA ASP A 28 -9.91 -1.07 8.12
C ASP A 28 -10.65 -2.39 8.37
N SER A 29 -11.87 -2.29 8.91
CA SER A 29 -12.71 -3.45 9.21
C SER A 29 -14.14 -3.23 8.73
N PHE A 30 -14.76 -4.28 8.21
CA PHE A 30 -16.21 -4.33 8.05
C PHE A 30 -16.84 -5.06 9.25
N PRO A 31 -17.89 -4.51 9.87
CA PRO A 31 -18.62 -5.21 10.92
C PRO A 31 -19.14 -6.57 10.42
N GLY A 32 -18.64 -7.66 11.01
CA GLY A 32 -19.01 -9.03 10.62
C GLY A 32 -18.40 -9.53 9.30
N GLY A 33 -17.51 -8.76 8.66
CA GLY A 33 -16.81 -9.14 7.43
C GLY A 33 -15.42 -9.71 7.67
N SER A 34 -14.92 -10.45 6.68
CA SER A 34 -13.54 -10.94 6.62
C SER A 34 -12.58 -9.86 6.10
N TYR A 35 -11.27 -10.10 6.20
CA TYR A 35 -10.26 -9.23 5.58
C TYR A 35 -10.36 -9.21 4.05
N GLU A 36 -10.83 -10.31 3.45
CA GLU A 36 -11.03 -10.38 2.00
C GLU A 36 -12.12 -9.40 1.56
N ASP A 37 -13.22 -9.31 2.32
CA ASP A 37 -14.29 -8.33 2.07
C ASP A 37 -13.76 -6.88 2.11
N VAL A 38 -12.79 -6.61 3.00
CA VAL A 38 -12.12 -5.30 3.06
C VAL A 38 -11.37 -5.02 1.77
N TRP A 39 -10.55 -5.95 1.31
CA TRP A 39 -9.77 -5.77 0.09
C TRP A 39 -10.64 -5.64 -1.16
N GLU A 40 -11.70 -6.45 -1.27
CA GLU A 40 -12.65 -6.36 -2.38
C GLU A 40 -13.41 -5.03 -2.39
N ALA A 41 -13.80 -4.50 -1.24
CA ALA A 41 -14.42 -3.18 -1.17
C ALA A 41 -13.44 -2.09 -1.64
N LYS A 42 -12.19 -2.12 -1.17
CA LYS A 42 -11.17 -1.15 -1.57
C LYS A 42 -10.86 -1.19 -3.07
N LEU A 43 -10.94 -2.38 -3.68
CA LEU A 43 -10.81 -2.55 -5.12
C LEU A 43 -12.04 -2.00 -5.87
N ARG A 44 -13.26 -2.27 -5.40
CA ARG A 44 -14.50 -1.70 -5.98
C ARG A 44 -14.59 -0.18 -5.85
N GLU A 45 -13.94 0.37 -4.84
CA GLU A 45 -13.79 1.80 -4.58
C GLU A 45 -12.69 2.47 -5.44
N ASP A 46 -12.22 1.84 -6.53
CA ASP A 46 -11.37 2.45 -7.59
C ASP A 46 -12.09 3.56 -8.41
N LYS A 47 -12.85 4.41 -7.71
CA LYS A 47 -13.54 5.59 -8.24
C LYS A 47 -12.89 6.88 -7.73
N TYR A 48 -12.09 6.80 -6.66
CA TYR A 48 -11.40 7.96 -6.12
C TYR A 48 -10.39 8.53 -7.11
N LYS A 49 -10.35 9.86 -7.18
CA LYS A 49 -9.39 10.59 -8.00
C LYS A 49 -8.20 10.99 -7.15
N VAL A 50 -7.01 10.81 -7.70
CA VAL A 50 -5.74 11.28 -7.14
C VAL A 50 -5.20 12.38 -8.03
N ARG A 51 -4.69 13.45 -7.39
CA ARG A 51 -3.95 14.48 -8.11
C ARG A 51 -2.51 14.00 -8.25
N VAL A 52 -2.08 13.78 -9.48
CA VAL A 52 -0.70 13.49 -9.83
C VAL A 52 -0.06 14.80 -10.22
N VAL A 53 0.92 15.22 -9.41
CA VAL A 53 1.71 16.43 -9.66
C VAL A 53 3.16 15.98 -9.85
N ASN A 54 3.70 16.22 -11.04
CA ASN A 54 5.13 16.10 -11.34
C ASN A 54 5.59 17.30 -12.19
N GLU A 55 6.85 17.33 -12.63
CA GLU A 55 7.41 18.44 -13.41
C GLU A 55 6.67 18.71 -14.74
N THR A 56 5.96 17.71 -15.26
CA THR A 56 5.37 17.69 -16.62
C THR A 56 3.85 17.58 -16.66
N GLU A 57 3.21 17.12 -15.57
CA GLU A 57 1.79 16.80 -15.49
C GLU A 57 1.23 17.26 -14.13
N ASP A 58 0.11 17.98 -14.16
CA ASP A 58 -0.76 18.22 -13.02
C ASP A 58 -2.18 17.77 -13.41
N VAL A 59 -2.46 16.50 -13.14
CA VAL A 59 -3.67 15.84 -13.62
C VAL A 59 -4.43 15.20 -12.47
N LEU A 60 -5.75 15.34 -12.51
CA LEU A 60 -6.67 14.66 -11.62
C LEU A 60 -7.23 13.42 -12.31
N GLU A 61 -6.72 12.25 -11.98
CA GLU A 61 -7.08 10.96 -12.59
C GLU A 61 -7.55 9.95 -11.55
N ARG A 62 -8.20 8.85 -11.96
CA ARG A 62 -8.56 7.78 -11.03
C ARG A 62 -7.31 7.04 -10.54
N ILE A 63 -7.35 6.59 -9.28
CA ILE A 63 -6.21 5.91 -8.64
C ILE A 63 -5.77 4.64 -9.39
N GLY A 64 -6.69 3.83 -9.89
CA GLY A 64 -6.40 2.63 -10.65
C GLY A 64 -5.60 2.88 -11.93
N PRO A 65 -6.10 3.70 -12.87
CA PRO A 65 -5.33 4.15 -14.02
C PRO A 65 -3.96 4.74 -13.65
N SER A 66 -3.89 5.51 -12.57
CA SER A 66 -2.63 6.07 -12.08
C SER A 66 -1.61 4.98 -11.72
N ILE A 67 -2.03 3.99 -10.92
CA ILE A 67 -1.18 2.87 -10.49
C ILE A 67 -0.79 1.98 -11.67
N ARG A 68 -1.72 1.70 -12.60
CA ARG A 68 -1.42 0.90 -13.79
C ARG A 68 -0.40 1.59 -14.72
N LYS A 69 -0.43 2.92 -14.82
CA LYS A 69 0.48 3.69 -15.67
C LYS A 69 1.83 3.97 -15.01
N ARG A 70 1.86 4.23 -13.70
CA ARG A 70 3.03 4.80 -13.00
C ARG A 70 3.49 4.00 -11.78
N GLY A 71 2.81 2.91 -11.45
CA GLY A 71 3.03 2.20 -10.20
C GLY A 71 2.54 2.97 -8.98
N VAL A 72 2.88 2.49 -7.79
CA VAL A 72 2.51 3.13 -6.53
C VAL A 72 3.54 4.19 -6.15
N LEU A 73 3.18 5.47 -6.30
CA LEU A 73 4.10 6.59 -6.02
C LEU A 73 4.16 6.98 -4.54
N ARG A 74 3.05 6.80 -3.80
CA ARG A 74 2.98 7.17 -2.38
C ARG A 74 3.15 5.94 -1.50
N PRO A 75 4.02 5.99 -0.47
CA PRO A 75 4.23 4.86 0.42
C PRO A 75 2.95 4.34 1.09
N VAL A 76 2.93 3.04 1.36
CA VAL A 76 1.95 2.35 2.20
C VAL A 76 2.50 2.29 3.63
N GLU A 77 1.68 2.63 4.61
CA GLU A 77 2.12 2.57 6.01
C GLU A 77 1.86 1.17 6.57
N VAL A 78 2.90 0.56 7.14
CA VAL A 78 2.87 -0.79 7.70
C VAL A 78 3.30 -0.75 9.17
N VAL A 79 2.54 -1.40 10.05
CA VAL A 79 2.94 -1.64 11.44
C VAL A 79 3.25 -3.12 11.59
N ILE A 80 4.33 -3.43 12.31
CA ILE A 80 4.78 -4.82 12.54
C ILE A 80 4.47 -5.27 13.97
N SER A 81 4.38 -4.34 14.92
CA SER A 81 4.12 -4.65 16.33
C SER A 81 2.75 -5.29 16.52
N GLY A 82 2.71 -6.49 17.12
CA GLY A 82 1.49 -7.27 17.31
C GLY A 82 0.98 -8.01 16.07
N GLY A 83 1.77 -8.03 14.98
CA GLY A 83 1.44 -8.67 13.70
C GLY A 83 1.50 -7.68 12.53
N PRO A 84 1.93 -8.11 11.33
CA PRO A 84 2.04 -7.23 10.17
C PRO A 84 0.66 -6.76 9.70
N ARG A 85 0.46 -5.44 9.70
CA ARG A 85 -0.80 -4.81 9.30
C ARG A 85 -0.56 -3.57 8.43
N VAL A 86 -1.42 -3.38 7.44
CA VAL A 86 -1.46 -2.16 6.62
C VAL A 86 -2.36 -1.15 7.31
N VAL A 87 -1.79 -0.04 7.77
CA VAL A 87 -2.53 1.01 8.48
C VAL A 87 -2.97 2.16 7.59
N GLU A 88 -2.30 2.36 6.46
CA GLU A 88 -2.72 3.35 5.46
C GLU A 88 -2.26 2.95 4.05
N GLY A 89 -3.11 3.24 3.07
CA GLY A 89 -2.87 2.96 1.66
C GLY A 89 -3.57 1.71 1.15
N HIS A 90 -4.69 1.29 1.76
CA HIS A 90 -5.38 0.05 1.40
C HIS A 90 -5.81 0.00 -0.06
N HIS A 91 -6.30 1.11 -0.63
CA HIS A 91 -6.62 1.18 -2.07
C HIS A 91 -5.40 0.93 -2.95
N ARG A 92 -4.24 1.47 -2.57
CA ARG A 92 -2.99 1.29 -3.33
C ARG A 92 -2.60 -0.18 -3.34
N VAL A 93 -2.69 -0.85 -2.18
CA VAL A 93 -2.41 -2.28 -2.04
C VAL A 93 -3.40 -3.13 -2.84
N ALA A 94 -4.71 -2.92 -2.65
CA ALA A 94 -5.75 -3.70 -3.32
C ALA A 94 -5.61 -3.62 -4.85
N ILE A 95 -5.47 -2.41 -5.39
CA ILE A 95 -5.35 -2.17 -6.83
C ILE A 95 -4.03 -2.68 -7.39
N ALA A 96 -2.91 -2.42 -6.69
CA ALA A 96 -1.60 -2.90 -7.14
C ALA A 96 -1.56 -4.43 -7.18
N ALA A 97 -2.10 -5.10 -6.14
CA ALA A 97 -2.11 -6.54 -6.06
C ALA A 97 -3.06 -7.19 -7.09
N ASP A 98 -4.22 -6.57 -7.36
CA ASP A 98 -5.12 -7.00 -8.44
C ASP A 98 -4.46 -6.86 -9.81
N HIS A 99 -3.71 -5.78 -10.04
CA HIS A 99 -3.03 -5.55 -11.30
C HIS A 99 -1.78 -6.43 -11.50
N ASN A 100 -0.91 -6.49 -10.50
CA ASN A 100 0.33 -7.28 -10.49
C ASN A 100 0.77 -7.54 -9.03
N PRO A 101 0.57 -8.77 -8.50
CA PRO A 101 0.98 -9.13 -7.14
C PRO A 101 2.47 -8.92 -6.83
N GLU A 102 3.34 -8.99 -7.84
CA GLU A 102 4.78 -8.79 -7.70
C GLU A 102 5.20 -7.32 -7.85
N MET A 103 4.25 -6.39 -8.06
CA MET A 103 4.55 -4.96 -8.14
C MET A 103 5.21 -4.48 -6.86
N GLU A 104 6.37 -3.84 -6.99
CA GLU A 104 7.05 -3.18 -5.88
C GLU A 104 6.23 -1.98 -5.40
N VAL A 105 5.82 -2.03 -4.14
CA VAL A 105 5.09 -0.96 -3.48
C VAL A 105 6.00 -0.32 -2.44
N PRO A 106 6.24 0.99 -2.48
CA PRO A 106 7.01 1.67 -1.44
C PRO A 106 6.28 1.56 -0.11
N VAL A 107 7.02 1.29 0.96
CA VAL A 107 6.47 1.13 2.30
C VAL A 107 7.18 2.04 3.30
N LYS A 108 6.42 2.46 4.30
CA LYS A 108 6.91 3.20 5.46
C LYS A 108 6.48 2.46 6.71
N TYR A 109 7.43 2.06 7.54
CA TYR A 109 7.12 1.41 8.81
C TYR A 109 6.82 2.44 9.89
N ARG A 110 5.85 2.11 10.74
CA ARG A 110 5.43 2.92 11.89
C ARG A 110 5.56 2.13 13.19
#